data_AF-A0A1A3BUK7-F1
#
_entry.id   AF-A0A1A3BUK7-F1
#
_cell.length_a   1.000
_cell.length_b   1.000
_cell.length_c   1.000
_cell.angle_alpha   90.00
_cell.angle_beta   90.00
_cell.angle_gamma   90.00
#
_symmetry.space_group_name_H-M   'P 1'
#
loop_
_entity.id
_entity.type
_entity.pdbx_description
1 polymer ?
#
loop_
_entity_poly.entity_id
_entity_poly.type
_entity_poly.pdbx_seq_one_letter_code
_entity_poly.pdbx_strand_id
1 'polypeptide(L)'
;MALGIGVGLVATPWVAAAKPDKSSDSANQPAESSAAATPKAAKPEKSIAVSKNGVTVRQSGTASATTPFGSTGTKARAKGDGATATVTSGSKSRATANGTDATATAGGGTKNSAKANGDGSTAVAGAGGVDNNNNTARATGENSQAYAGSGADSSGNNNNKATVDGDNSIAYAGANGSGNSNNTATVTGDTATGTTADNSVAGAGSFGDNNTDNRATAIGRDAQAWAGGGTGPEVPNGGAGSNSSGNVATATNTGSDSSVVVGAGVIGDNNDNNTATATNTGSQALLQVIAGTVGSNNFGNTATGTNSGNNTLLQAFAGSLGSGNTDNTATATNSVDGGTTAAGAGIFSDGNDGYDVAATDGETVVEPPGV
;
A
#
# COMPACT_ATOMS: atom_id res chain seq x y z
N MET A 1 42.13 17.15 -22.00
CA MET A 1 42.71 15.96 -22.67
C MET A 1 41.73 14.81 -22.54
N ALA A 2 41.46 14.16 -23.67
CA ALA A 2 40.83 12.84 -23.89
C ALA A 2 39.55 12.45 -23.14
N LEU A 3 38.45 12.53 -23.90
CA LEU A 3 37.21 11.76 -23.79
C LEU A 3 37.50 10.27 -24.07
N GLY A 4 36.97 9.35 -23.27
CA GLY A 4 37.11 7.91 -23.48
C GLY A 4 35.79 7.16 -23.26
N ILE A 5 35.01 7.02 -24.33
CA ILE A 5 33.81 6.18 -24.39
C ILE A 5 34.26 4.76 -24.76
N GLY A 6 33.97 3.78 -23.91
CA GLY A 6 34.24 2.37 -24.16
C GLY A 6 32.98 1.53 -23.94
N VAL A 7 32.25 1.26 -25.02
CA VAL A 7 31.12 0.31 -25.06
C VAL A 7 31.65 -1.09 -25.37
N GLY A 8 31.62 -1.98 -24.38
CA GLY A 8 31.93 -3.40 -24.54
C GLY A 8 30.65 -4.20 -24.78
N LEU A 9 30.39 -4.56 -26.04
CA LEU A 9 29.37 -5.52 -26.44
C LEU A 9 29.92 -6.94 -26.19
N VAL A 10 29.37 -7.67 -25.22
CA VAL A 10 29.71 -9.10 -25.02
C VAL A 10 28.58 -9.94 -25.59
N ALA A 11 28.82 -10.52 -26.77
CA ALA A 11 27.96 -11.55 -27.35
C ALA A 11 28.36 -12.92 -26.78
N THR A 12 27.42 -13.63 -26.13
CA THR A 12 27.62 -15.02 -25.71
C THR A 12 27.27 -15.96 -26.87
N PRO A 13 28.08 -17.02 -27.13
CA PRO A 13 27.78 -17.98 -28.18
C PRO A 13 26.68 -18.95 -27.75
N TRP A 14 25.69 -19.06 -28.63
CA TRP A 14 24.61 -20.05 -28.62
C TRP A 14 25.21 -21.46 -28.81
N VAL A 15 25.04 -22.35 -27.83
CA VAL A 15 25.42 -23.77 -28.00
C VAL A 15 24.25 -24.50 -28.64
N ALA A 16 24.42 -24.87 -29.91
CA ALA A 16 23.54 -25.81 -30.61
C ALA A 16 23.97 -27.24 -30.27
N ALA A 17 23.16 -27.96 -29.49
CA ALA A 17 23.36 -29.38 -29.25
C ALA A 17 22.92 -30.19 -30.48
N ALA A 18 23.88 -30.79 -31.18
CA ALA A 18 23.63 -31.72 -32.27
C ALA A 18 23.04 -33.03 -31.76
N LYS A 19 22.09 -33.57 -32.53
CA LYS A 19 21.44 -34.87 -32.30
C LYS A 19 22.39 -35.99 -32.77
N PRO A 20 22.68 -37.03 -31.97
CA PRO A 20 23.48 -38.15 -32.46
C PRO A 20 22.71 -38.95 -33.51
N ASP A 21 23.33 -39.13 -34.68
CA ASP A 21 22.87 -40.01 -35.74
C ASP A 21 23.24 -41.48 -35.48
N LYS A 22 22.47 -42.35 -36.11
CA LYS A 22 22.41 -43.81 -35.96
C LYS A 22 23.63 -44.56 -36.51
N SER A 23 24.06 -45.59 -35.80
CA SER A 23 24.61 -46.85 -36.32
C SER A 23 24.35 -47.93 -35.24
N SER A 24 24.15 -49.23 -35.48
CA SER A 24 24.02 -50.09 -36.66
C SER A 24 23.48 -51.45 -36.17
N ASP A 25 22.83 -52.20 -37.07
CA ASP A 25 22.05 -53.42 -36.83
C ASP A 25 22.80 -54.63 -36.24
N SER A 26 22.10 -55.44 -35.43
CA SER A 26 21.83 -56.88 -35.66
C SER A 26 21.69 -57.69 -34.37
N ALA A 27 20.43 -58.03 -34.00
CA ALA A 27 20.10 -59.33 -33.43
C ALA A 27 18.60 -59.59 -33.59
N ASN A 28 18.30 -60.69 -34.24
CA ASN A 28 16.99 -61.23 -34.60
C ASN A 28 16.23 -61.66 -33.33
N GLN A 29 15.10 -61.05 -33.00
CA GLN A 29 14.11 -61.60 -32.06
C GLN A 29 12.67 -61.39 -32.55
N PRO A 30 11.75 -62.34 -32.29
CA PRO A 30 10.42 -62.40 -32.90
C PRO A 30 9.48 -61.35 -32.29
N ALA A 31 8.53 -60.89 -33.11
CA ALA A 31 7.57 -59.85 -32.83
C ALA A 31 6.79 -60.07 -31.52
N GLU A 32 7.08 -59.25 -30.52
CA GLU A 32 6.14 -58.93 -29.44
C GLU A 32 5.29 -57.71 -29.83
N SER A 33 4.03 -57.79 -29.45
CA SER A 33 2.96 -56.87 -29.81
C SER A 33 3.30 -55.40 -29.54
N SER A 34 2.88 -54.54 -30.47
CA SER A 34 2.86 -53.08 -30.34
C SER A 34 2.26 -52.67 -29.00
N ALA A 35 3.12 -52.44 -28.00
CA ALA A 35 2.75 -51.86 -26.72
C ALA A 35 2.16 -50.48 -26.99
N ALA A 36 0.86 -50.34 -26.74
CA ALA A 36 0.14 -49.08 -26.83
C ALA A 36 0.90 -48.04 -26.01
N ALA A 37 1.25 -46.92 -26.65
CA ALA A 37 1.88 -45.79 -25.98
C ALA A 37 1.06 -45.44 -24.73
N THR A 38 1.71 -45.47 -23.56
CA THR A 38 1.08 -45.12 -22.30
C THR A 38 0.41 -43.75 -22.42
N PRO A 39 -0.86 -43.60 -22.00
CA PRO A 39 -1.56 -42.33 -22.10
C PRO A 39 -0.74 -41.25 -21.42
N LYS A 40 -0.36 -40.21 -22.18
CA LYS A 40 0.32 -39.04 -21.63
C LYS A 40 -0.53 -38.51 -20.47
N ALA A 41 0.06 -38.43 -19.28
CA ALA A 41 -0.63 -37.95 -18.09
C ALA A 41 -1.41 -36.67 -18.41
N ALA A 42 -2.70 -36.65 -18.05
CA ALA A 42 -3.55 -35.50 -18.27
C ALA A 42 -2.88 -34.27 -17.67
N LYS A 43 -2.78 -33.18 -18.44
CA LYS A 43 -2.25 -31.93 -17.91
C LYS A 43 -3.14 -31.49 -16.73
N PRO A 44 -2.57 -30.99 -15.63
CA PRO A 44 -3.36 -30.46 -14.51
C PRO A 44 -4.38 -29.46 -15.04
N GLU A 45 -5.63 -29.57 -14.59
CA GLU A 45 -6.65 -28.58 -14.92
C GLU A 45 -6.24 -27.21 -14.38
N LYS A 46 -6.46 -26.16 -15.15
CA LYS A 46 -6.16 -24.79 -14.70
C LYS A 46 -7.33 -24.26 -13.87
N SER A 47 -7.10 -23.91 -12.62
CA SER A 47 -8.09 -23.27 -11.75
C SER A 47 -8.47 -21.88 -12.25
N ILE A 48 -9.68 -21.77 -12.80
CA ILE A 48 -10.23 -20.55 -13.40
C ILE A 48 -11.73 -20.49 -13.18
N ALA A 49 -12.21 -19.38 -12.63
CA ALA A 49 -13.63 -19.07 -12.49
C ALA A 49 -13.96 -17.68 -13.04
N VAL A 50 -15.11 -17.56 -13.71
CA VAL A 50 -15.62 -16.28 -14.23
C VAL A 50 -17.13 -16.20 -14.01
N SER A 51 -17.59 -15.12 -13.41
CA SER A 51 -19.02 -14.80 -13.27
C SER A 51 -19.29 -13.38 -13.78
N LYS A 52 -20.44 -13.20 -14.42
CA LYS A 52 -20.89 -11.93 -15.00
C LYS A 52 -22.40 -11.80 -14.82
N ASN A 53 -22.86 -10.69 -14.25
CA ASN A 53 -24.28 -10.36 -14.12
C ASN A 53 -25.12 -11.49 -13.47
N GLY A 54 -24.58 -12.16 -12.45
CA GLY A 54 -25.25 -13.28 -11.77
C GLY A 54 -25.07 -14.65 -12.41
N VAL A 55 -24.40 -14.73 -13.57
CA VAL A 55 -24.25 -15.97 -14.33
C VAL A 55 -22.80 -16.44 -14.29
N THR A 56 -22.59 -17.70 -13.87
CA THR A 56 -21.30 -18.37 -13.99
C THR A 56 -21.02 -18.67 -15.47
N VAL A 57 -19.95 -18.07 -16.00
CA VAL A 57 -19.53 -18.22 -17.40
C VAL A 57 -18.48 -19.32 -17.54
N ARG A 58 -17.66 -19.53 -16.51
CA ARG A 58 -16.63 -20.56 -16.50
C ARG A 58 -16.33 -21.00 -15.07
N GLN A 59 -16.13 -22.29 -14.88
CA GLN A 59 -15.68 -22.91 -13.64
C GLN A 59 -14.78 -24.09 -13.97
N SER A 60 -13.58 -24.16 -13.38
CA SER A 60 -12.64 -25.28 -13.48
C SER A 60 -11.65 -25.19 -12.32
N GLY A 61 -11.19 -26.34 -11.82
CA GLY A 61 -10.33 -26.43 -10.65
C GLY A 61 -10.99 -25.84 -9.39
N THR A 62 -10.17 -25.24 -8.52
CA THR A 62 -10.59 -24.77 -7.18
C THR A 62 -10.88 -23.26 -7.11
N ALA A 63 -10.70 -22.50 -8.19
CA ALA A 63 -11.00 -21.07 -8.21
C ALA A 63 -12.51 -20.81 -8.06
N SER A 64 -12.91 -19.70 -7.45
CA SER A 64 -14.32 -19.30 -7.29
C SER A 64 -14.57 -17.88 -7.77
N ALA A 65 -15.66 -17.67 -8.50
CA ALA A 65 -16.07 -16.34 -8.96
C ALA A 65 -17.58 -16.15 -8.89
N THR A 66 -18.03 -15.09 -8.21
CA THR A 66 -19.46 -14.83 -7.98
C THR A 66 -19.82 -13.38 -8.25
N THR A 67 -20.98 -13.17 -8.86
CA THR A 67 -21.65 -11.88 -8.99
C THR A 67 -23.14 -12.03 -8.63
N PRO A 68 -23.85 -10.98 -8.19
CA PRO A 68 -25.23 -11.12 -7.72
C PRO A 68 -26.22 -11.35 -8.87
N PHE A 69 -27.27 -12.14 -8.62
CA PHE A 69 -28.37 -12.33 -9.58
C PHE A 69 -29.06 -11.00 -9.90
N GLY A 70 -29.42 -10.77 -11.17
CA GLY A 70 -30.06 -9.53 -11.62
C GLY A 70 -29.14 -8.30 -11.65
N SER A 71 -27.86 -8.43 -11.28
CA SER A 71 -26.91 -7.31 -11.34
C SER A 71 -26.53 -6.95 -12.78
N THR A 72 -26.26 -5.66 -13.02
CA THR A 72 -25.91 -5.16 -14.36
C THR A 72 -24.46 -4.67 -14.40
N GLY A 73 -23.71 -5.15 -15.38
CA GLY A 73 -22.33 -4.75 -15.66
C GLY A 73 -21.29 -5.30 -14.67
N THR A 74 -21.68 -6.22 -13.78
CA THR A 74 -20.78 -6.80 -12.78
C THR A 74 -19.90 -7.88 -13.40
N LYS A 75 -18.67 -8.01 -12.90
CA LYS A 75 -17.73 -9.05 -13.37
C LYS A 75 -16.82 -9.52 -12.25
N ALA A 76 -16.81 -10.82 -12.01
CA ALA A 76 -15.84 -11.49 -11.15
C ALA A 76 -14.97 -12.44 -11.97
N ARG A 77 -13.66 -12.46 -11.72
CA ARG A 77 -12.71 -13.39 -12.34
C ARG A 77 -11.67 -13.84 -11.34
N ALA A 78 -11.57 -15.14 -11.11
CA ALA A 78 -10.52 -15.75 -10.32
C ALA A 78 -9.64 -16.66 -11.19
N LYS A 79 -8.33 -16.63 -10.95
CA LYS A 79 -7.34 -17.48 -11.62
C LYS A 79 -6.23 -17.84 -10.61
N GLY A 80 -6.00 -19.13 -10.43
CA GLY A 80 -5.12 -19.66 -9.37
C GLY A 80 -5.89 -20.66 -8.50
N ASP A 81 -5.17 -21.56 -7.85
CA ASP A 81 -5.79 -22.53 -6.93
C ASP A 81 -6.31 -21.77 -5.71
N GLY A 82 -7.54 -22.06 -5.27
CA GLY A 82 -8.19 -21.37 -4.14
C GLY A 82 -8.56 -19.90 -4.38
N ALA A 83 -8.14 -19.30 -5.50
CA ALA A 83 -8.39 -17.90 -5.82
C ALA A 83 -9.89 -17.58 -5.80
N THR A 84 -10.27 -16.48 -5.16
CA THR A 84 -11.66 -16.07 -4.98
C THR A 84 -11.90 -14.65 -5.45
N ALA A 85 -12.87 -14.46 -6.35
CA ALA A 85 -13.29 -13.14 -6.81
C ALA A 85 -14.81 -12.97 -6.61
N THR A 86 -15.21 -11.98 -5.82
CA THR A 86 -16.61 -11.79 -5.44
C THR A 86 -17.05 -10.36 -5.69
N VAL A 87 -18.16 -10.19 -6.39
CA VAL A 87 -18.94 -8.95 -6.34
C VAL A 87 -20.13 -9.21 -5.41
N THR A 88 -20.18 -8.56 -4.25
CA THR A 88 -21.19 -8.86 -3.22
C THR A 88 -22.52 -8.15 -3.48
N SER A 89 -22.48 -6.93 -4.02
CA SER A 89 -23.66 -6.13 -4.36
C SER A 89 -23.33 -5.03 -5.39
N GLY A 90 -24.36 -4.30 -5.81
CA GLY A 90 -24.21 -3.11 -6.66
C GLY A 90 -24.15 -3.39 -8.17
N SER A 91 -23.73 -2.38 -8.94
CA SER A 91 -23.71 -2.43 -10.41
C SER A 91 -22.39 -1.93 -10.98
N LYS A 92 -21.99 -2.46 -12.15
CA LYS A 92 -20.72 -2.12 -12.84
C LYS A 92 -19.44 -2.38 -12.03
N SER A 93 -19.55 -3.06 -10.90
CA SER A 93 -18.42 -3.40 -10.03
C SER A 93 -17.66 -4.64 -10.53
N ARG A 94 -16.36 -4.70 -10.25
CA ARG A 94 -15.45 -5.71 -10.79
C ARG A 94 -14.53 -6.24 -9.70
N ALA A 95 -14.39 -7.56 -9.64
CA ALA A 95 -13.43 -8.26 -8.79
C ALA A 95 -12.53 -9.12 -9.66
N THR A 96 -11.21 -9.04 -9.46
CA THR A 96 -10.24 -9.90 -10.16
C THR A 96 -9.18 -10.39 -9.19
N ALA A 97 -9.13 -11.70 -8.98
CA ALA A 97 -8.09 -12.37 -8.20
C ALA A 97 -7.18 -13.20 -9.12
N ASN A 98 -5.87 -13.03 -9.00
CA ASN A 98 -4.86 -13.75 -9.75
C ASN A 98 -3.68 -14.14 -8.85
N GLY A 99 -3.54 -15.43 -8.58
CA GLY A 99 -2.59 -15.98 -7.61
C GLY A 99 -3.24 -17.10 -6.82
N THR A 100 -2.43 -17.98 -6.24
CA THR A 100 -2.89 -19.00 -5.29
C THR A 100 -3.51 -18.30 -4.07
N ASP A 101 -4.72 -18.70 -3.66
CA ASP A 101 -5.45 -18.13 -2.53
C ASP A 101 -5.70 -16.60 -2.60
N ALA A 102 -5.47 -15.98 -3.75
CA ALA A 102 -5.72 -14.55 -3.94
C ALA A 102 -7.20 -14.23 -3.79
N THR A 103 -7.53 -13.14 -3.09
CA THR A 103 -8.91 -12.76 -2.78
C THR A 103 -9.21 -11.34 -3.28
N ALA A 104 -10.25 -11.19 -4.09
CA ALA A 104 -10.73 -9.89 -4.55
C ALA A 104 -12.23 -9.73 -4.28
N THR A 105 -12.61 -8.68 -3.55
CA THR A 105 -14.01 -8.40 -3.20
C THR A 105 -14.40 -6.98 -3.57
N ALA A 106 -15.45 -6.82 -4.37
CA ALA A 106 -16.04 -5.51 -4.69
C ALA A 106 -17.52 -5.48 -4.30
N GLY A 107 -18.03 -4.35 -3.77
CA GLY A 107 -19.43 -4.32 -3.32
C GLY A 107 -19.92 -2.95 -2.88
N GLY A 108 -21.06 -2.92 -2.20
CA GLY A 108 -21.66 -1.79 -1.49
C GLY A 108 -22.25 -0.66 -2.33
N GLY A 109 -21.89 -0.56 -3.60
CA GLY A 109 -22.41 0.47 -4.50
C GLY A 109 -22.00 0.25 -5.94
N THR A 110 -21.80 1.34 -6.68
CA THR A 110 -21.55 1.28 -8.13
C THR A 110 -20.07 1.47 -8.48
N LYS A 111 -19.63 0.76 -9.52
CA LYS A 111 -18.30 0.91 -10.15
C LYS A 111 -17.11 0.69 -9.21
N ASN A 112 -17.23 -0.16 -8.20
CA ASN A 112 -16.08 -0.53 -7.37
C ASN A 112 -15.18 -1.53 -8.09
N SER A 113 -13.87 -1.42 -7.92
CA SER A 113 -12.88 -2.26 -8.60
C SER A 113 -11.87 -2.81 -7.61
N ALA A 114 -11.91 -4.13 -7.38
CA ALA A 114 -10.93 -4.85 -6.59
C ALA A 114 -10.05 -5.75 -7.48
N LYS A 115 -8.73 -5.61 -7.35
CA LYS A 115 -7.75 -6.42 -8.07
C LYS A 115 -6.65 -6.92 -7.13
N ALA A 116 -6.62 -8.23 -6.89
CA ALA A 116 -5.56 -8.92 -6.15
C ALA A 116 -4.68 -9.69 -7.14
N ASN A 117 -3.36 -9.46 -7.11
CA ASN A 117 -2.40 -10.04 -8.03
C ASN A 117 -1.11 -10.44 -7.30
N GLY A 118 -1.07 -11.67 -6.84
CA GLY A 118 -0.02 -12.23 -5.98
C GLY A 118 -0.61 -13.34 -5.13
N ASP A 119 0.19 -14.30 -4.74
CA ASP A 119 -0.27 -15.41 -3.90
C ASP A 119 -0.63 -14.88 -2.50
N GLY A 120 -1.76 -15.32 -1.95
CA GLY A 120 -2.30 -14.81 -0.67
C GLY A 120 -2.75 -13.34 -0.68
N SER A 121 -2.64 -12.63 -1.80
CA SER A 121 -2.97 -11.19 -1.86
C SER A 121 -4.48 -10.93 -1.71
N THR A 122 -4.83 -9.82 -1.06
CA THR A 122 -6.22 -9.42 -0.77
C THR A 122 -6.51 -8.01 -1.27
N ALA A 123 -7.60 -7.83 -2.03
CA ALA A 123 -8.09 -6.52 -2.43
C ALA A 123 -9.58 -6.38 -2.16
N VAL A 124 -9.98 -5.34 -1.43
CA VAL A 124 -11.38 -5.07 -1.08
C VAL A 124 -11.78 -3.64 -1.45
N ALA A 125 -12.82 -3.48 -2.25
CA ALA A 125 -13.30 -2.17 -2.71
C ALA A 125 -14.81 -1.99 -2.46
N GLY A 126 -15.18 -1.05 -1.60
CA GLY A 126 -16.57 -0.66 -1.33
C GLY A 126 -17.39 -1.66 -0.51
N ALA A 127 -16.83 -2.78 -0.06
CA ALA A 127 -17.60 -3.85 0.59
C ALA A 127 -17.92 -3.55 2.07
N GLY A 128 -19.11 -3.99 2.52
CA GLY A 128 -19.50 -4.02 3.93
C GLY A 128 -20.60 -3.02 4.35
N GLY A 129 -20.96 -2.06 3.49
CA GLY A 129 -22.12 -1.18 3.68
C GLY A 129 -22.83 -0.83 2.37
N VAL A 130 -23.52 0.32 2.34
CA VAL A 130 -24.25 0.84 1.17
C VAL A 130 -23.68 2.15 0.67
N ASP A 131 -24.00 2.51 -0.56
CA ASP A 131 -23.61 3.77 -1.22
C ASP A 131 -22.10 4.03 -1.27
N ASN A 132 -21.30 2.95 -1.25
CA ASN A 132 -19.87 3.03 -1.47
C ASN A 132 -19.58 2.96 -2.96
N ASN A 133 -19.24 4.05 -3.63
CA ASN A 133 -19.09 4.09 -5.09
C ASN A 133 -17.66 4.42 -5.55
N ASN A 134 -17.30 3.94 -6.75
CA ASN A 134 -16.06 4.25 -7.45
C ASN A 134 -14.77 3.97 -6.67
N ASN A 135 -14.80 3.10 -5.65
CA ASN A 135 -13.62 2.74 -4.88
C ASN A 135 -12.74 1.78 -5.69
N THR A 136 -11.42 1.94 -5.58
CA THR A 136 -10.43 1.13 -6.30
C THR A 136 -9.41 0.56 -5.32
N ALA A 137 -9.36 -0.76 -5.21
CA ALA A 137 -8.33 -1.47 -4.45
C ALA A 137 -7.47 -2.32 -5.40
N ARG A 138 -6.15 -2.13 -5.34
CA ARG A 138 -5.17 -2.92 -6.09
C ARG A 138 -4.09 -3.43 -5.14
N ALA A 139 -4.02 -4.74 -4.96
CA ALA A 139 -2.93 -5.41 -4.25
C ALA A 139 -2.07 -6.16 -5.27
N THR A 140 -0.77 -5.89 -5.29
CA THR A 140 0.21 -6.56 -6.14
C THR A 140 1.43 -6.89 -5.29
N GLY A 141 1.86 -8.15 -5.32
CA GLY A 141 2.83 -8.72 -4.38
C GLY A 141 2.23 -9.85 -3.55
N GLU A 142 3.07 -10.74 -3.05
CA GLU A 142 2.68 -11.85 -2.18
C GLU A 142 2.18 -11.32 -0.83
N ASN A 143 1.07 -11.89 -0.32
CA ASN A 143 0.43 -11.51 0.95
C ASN A 143 0.09 -10.01 1.09
N SER A 144 0.06 -9.27 -0.02
CA SER A 144 -0.25 -7.84 -0.05
C SER A 144 -1.74 -7.58 0.18
N GLN A 145 -2.09 -6.46 0.80
CA GLN A 145 -3.48 -6.13 1.16
C GLN A 145 -3.85 -4.69 0.79
N ALA A 146 -4.98 -4.50 0.10
CA ALA A 146 -5.48 -3.19 -0.26
C ALA A 146 -6.99 -3.06 0.05
N TYR A 147 -7.35 -2.03 0.82
CA TYR A 147 -8.72 -1.78 1.30
C TYR A 147 -9.15 -0.36 0.92
N ALA A 148 -10.15 -0.23 0.06
CA ALA A 148 -10.66 1.07 -0.40
C ALA A 148 -12.15 1.21 -0.12
N GLY A 149 -12.54 2.13 0.77
CA GLY A 149 -13.95 2.38 1.11
C GLY A 149 -14.66 1.14 1.67
N SER A 150 -13.96 0.29 2.42
CA SER A 150 -14.47 -1.01 2.91
C SER A 150 -14.43 -1.13 4.41
N GLY A 151 -15.32 -1.94 5.01
CA GLY A 151 -15.37 -2.23 6.44
C GLY A 151 -16.79 -2.61 6.88
N ALA A 152 -16.93 -3.20 8.06
CA ALA A 152 -18.26 -3.48 8.61
C ALA A 152 -19.04 -2.17 8.80
N ASP A 153 -20.29 -2.13 8.36
CA ASP A 153 -21.19 -0.96 8.44
C ASP A 153 -20.65 0.33 7.83
N SER A 154 -19.63 0.22 6.97
CA SER A 154 -18.97 1.35 6.30
C SER A 154 -19.82 1.82 5.12
N SER A 155 -20.50 2.96 5.25
CA SER A 155 -21.41 3.49 4.22
C SER A 155 -20.97 4.85 3.68
N GLY A 156 -21.39 5.18 2.45
CA GLY A 156 -21.11 6.49 1.85
C GLY A 156 -19.63 6.75 1.53
N ASN A 157 -18.79 5.72 1.45
CA ASN A 157 -17.37 5.88 1.14
C ASN A 157 -17.14 5.91 -0.38
N ASN A 158 -16.65 7.01 -0.92
CA ASN A 158 -16.63 7.22 -2.37
C ASN A 158 -15.25 7.58 -2.94
N ASN A 159 -14.94 7.09 -4.15
CA ASN A 159 -13.73 7.44 -4.90
C ASN A 159 -12.41 7.18 -4.16
N ASN A 160 -12.38 6.30 -3.16
CA ASN A 160 -11.14 5.99 -2.45
C ASN A 160 -10.25 5.06 -3.29
N LYS A 161 -8.93 5.22 -3.16
CA LYS A 161 -7.94 4.46 -3.92
C LYS A 161 -6.85 3.89 -3.01
N ALA A 162 -6.86 2.57 -2.82
CA ALA A 162 -5.79 1.84 -2.14
C ALA A 162 -4.95 1.07 -3.16
N THR A 163 -3.63 1.24 -3.12
CA THR A 163 -2.70 0.60 -4.04
C THR A 163 -1.48 0.07 -3.29
N VAL A 164 -1.20 -1.22 -3.46
CA VAL A 164 0.03 -1.88 -3.00
C VAL A 164 0.77 -2.47 -4.20
N ASP A 165 2.08 -2.25 -4.22
CA ASP A 165 3.03 -2.84 -5.16
C ASP A 165 4.29 -3.26 -4.41
N GLY A 166 4.17 -4.37 -3.68
CA GLY A 166 5.22 -4.97 -2.84
C GLY A 166 4.66 -6.07 -1.94
N ASP A 167 5.55 -6.87 -1.36
CA ASP A 167 5.17 -8.05 -0.59
C ASP A 167 4.86 -7.67 0.86
N ASN A 168 3.97 -8.44 1.51
CA ASN A 168 3.60 -8.29 2.92
C ASN A 168 3.18 -6.86 3.34
N SER A 169 2.63 -6.11 2.38
CA SER A 169 2.38 -4.67 2.54
C SER A 169 0.90 -4.34 2.53
N ILE A 170 0.51 -3.22 3.14
CA ILE A 170 -0.89 -2.88 3.40
C ILE A 170 -1.21 -1.43 2.98
N ALA A 171 -2.32 -1.24 2.28
CA ALA A 171 -2.89 0.09 2.01
C ALA A 171 -4.35 0.20 2.44
N TYR A 172 -4.69 1.22 3.23
CA TYR A 172 -6.05 1.57 3.64
C TYR A 172 -6.43 2.96 3.10
N ALA A 173 -7.49 3.07 2.32
CA ALA A 173 -8.00 4.35 1.82
C ALA A 173 -9.51 4.47 2.09
N GLY A 174 -9.91 5.36 3.00
CA GLY A 174 -11.31 5.47 3.43
C GLY A 174 -11.91 4.19 4.01
N ALA A 175 -11.07 3.30 4.57
CA ALA A 175 -11.52 2.01 5.09
C ALA A 175 -11.91 2.10 6.57
N ASN A 176 -12.79 1.20 7.02
CA ASN A 176 -13.22 1.04 8.41
C ASN A 176 -13.78 2.33 9.01
N GLY A 177 -14.77 2.91 8.33
CA GLY A 177 -15.47 4.14 8.69
C GLY A 177 -16.52 4.49 7.63
N SER A 178 -17.28 5.56 7.84
CA SER A 178 -18.34 6.02 6.93
C SER A 178 -18.06 7.42 6.40
N GLY A 179 -18.61 7.75 5.23
CA GLY A 179 -18.51 9.07 4.62
C GLY A 179 -17.12 9.46 4.11
N ASN A 180 -16.14 8.54 4.10
CA ASN A 180 -14.79 8.84 3.68
C ASN A 180 -14.67 8.88 2.16
N SER A 181 -14.15 9.98 1.59
CA SER A 181 -14.14 10.17 0.15
C SER A 181 -12.82 10.67 -0.43
N ASN A 182 -12.50 10.27 -1.66
CA ASN A 182 -11.33 10.72 -2.42
C ASN A 182 -9.96 10.46 -1.75
N ASN A 183 -9.89 9.59 -0.74
CA ASN A 183 -8.63 9.29 -0.07
C ASN A 183 -7.75 8.38 -0.95
N THR A 184 -6.44 8.59 -0.92
CA THR A 184 -5.47 7.81 -1.68
C THR A 184 -4.35 7.27 -0.79
N ALA A 185 -4.24 5.95 -0.69
CA ALA A 185 -3.13 5.27 -0.02
C ALA A 185 -2.31 4.45 -1.03
N THR A 186 -1.00 4.66 -1.04
CA THR A 186 -0.07 3.99 -1.97
C THR A 186 1.14 3.44 -1.25
N VAL A 187 1.42 2.15 -1.46
CA VAL A 187 2.68 1.49 -1.12
C VAL A 187 3.40 1.10 -2.42
N THR A 188 4.67 1.47 -2.58
CA THR A 188 5.45 1.18 -3.78
C THR A 188 6.95 1.09 -3.51
N GLY A 189 7.70 0.41 -4.37
CA GLY A 189 9.15 0.34 -4.27
C GLY A 189 9.78 1.66 -4.68
N ASP A 190 11.03 1.86 -4.26
CA ASP A 190 11.83 2.98 -4.73
C ASP A 190 12.47 2.62 -6.07
N THR A 191 12.04 3.28 -7.15
CA THR A 191 12.56 3.06 -8.50
C THR A 191 13.98 3.59 -8.73
N ALA A 192 14.43 4.59 -7.96
CA ALA A 192 15.75 5.17 -8.08
C ALA A 192 16.83 4.26 -7.49
N THR A 193 16.51 3.61 -6.36
CA THR A 193 17.43 2.67 -5.68
C THR A 193 17.17 1.21 -6.03
N GLY A 194 16.03 0.90 -6.65
CA GLY A 194 15.59 -0.49 -6.89
C GLY A 194 15.10 -1.21 -5.63
N THR A 195 14.88 -0.48 -4.54
CA THR A 195 14.36 -1.06 -3.28
C THR A 195 12.91 -1.52 -3.45
N THR A 196 12.62 -2.76 -3.07
CA THR A 196 11.26 -3.31 -3.02
C THR A 196 10.42 -2.62 -1.93
N ALA A 197 9.09 -2.73 -2.04
CA ALA A 197 8.16 -2.04 -1.14
C ALA A 197 7.80 -2.82 0.13
N ASP A 198 8.63 -3.76 0.55
CA ASP A 198 8.19 -4.84 1.44
C ASP A 198 7.92 -4.35 2.87
N ASN A 199 6.94 -4.96 3.54
CA ASN A 199 6.54 -4.65 4.91
C ASN A 199 6.13 -3.18 5.16
N SER A 200 5.62 -2.49 4.12
CA SER A 200 5.24 -1.07 4.21
C SER A 200 3.74 -0.89 4.38
N VAL A 201 3.34 0.22 5.01
CA VAL A 201 1.94 0.54 5.32
C VAL A 201 1.61 1.97 4.87
N ALA A 202 0.47 2.13 4.18
CA ALA A 202 -0.09 3.45 3.89
C ALA A 202 -1.56 3.52 4.31
N GLY A 203 -1.92 4.49 5.14
CA GLY A 203 -3.31 4.73 5.56
C GLY A 203 -3.77 6.15 5.25
N ALA A 204 -4.85 6.32 4.50
CA ALA A 204 -5.41 7.62 4.15
C ALA A 204 -6.90 7.69 4.52
N GLY A 205 -7.27 8.60 5.42
CA GLY A 205 -8.65 8.86 5.84
C GLY A 205 -9.41 7.62 6.29
N SER A 206 -8.71 6.67 6.92
CA SER A 206 -9.28 5.38 7.36
C SER A 206 -9.50 5.39 8.87
N PHE A 207 -10.23 4.40 9.41
CA PHE A 207 -10.43 4.21 10.86
C PHE A 207 -11.13 5.40 11.56
N GLY A 208 -12.03 6.06 10.84
CA GLY A 208 -12.92 7.10 11.33
C GLY A 208 -13.79 7.65 10.20
N ASP A 209 -14.56 8.70 10.47
CA ASP A 209 -15.66 9.11 9.59
C ASP A 209 -15.39 10.43 8.86
N ASN A 210 -16.01 10.61 7.70
CA ASN A 210 -16.03 11.86 6.91
C ASN A 210 -14.64 12.43 6.56
N ASN A 211 -13.63 11.58 6.43
CA ASN A 211 -12.30 12.00 6.03
C ASN A 211 -12.22 12.14 4.51
N THR A 212 -11.70 13.26 4.00
CA THR A 212 -11.71 13.54 2.56
C THR A 212 -10.38 13.98 1.97
N ASP A 213 -10.09 13.62 0.72
CA ASP A 213 -8.93 14.12 -0.03
C ASP A 213 -7.55 13.90 0.63
N ASN A 214 -7.43 12.94 1.55
CA ASN A 214 -6.16 12.63 2.21
C ASN A 214 -5.28 11.73 1.35
N ARG A 215 -3.95 11.91 1.44
CA ARG A 215 -2.97 11.16 0.67
C ARG A 215 -1.82 10.62 1.52
N ALA A 216 -1.71 9.30 1.58
CA ALA A 216 -0.58 8.60 2.22
C ALA A 216 0.25 7.84 1.17
N THR A 217 1.57 8.01 1.21
CA THR A 217 2.51 7.34 0.30
C THR A 217 3.68 6.75 1.09
N ALA A 218 3.82 5.42 1.07
CA ALA A 218 4.97 4.71 1.60
C ALA A 218 5.84 4.17 0.45
N ILE A 219 7.13 4.48 0.49
CA ILE A 219 8.10 4.18 -0.56
C ILE A 219 9.25 3.37 0.04
N GLY A 220 9.55 2.23 -0.58
CA GLY A 220 10.58 1.31 -0.13
C GLY A 220 10.12 0.39 0.99
N ARG A 221 11.06 -0.10 1.80
CA ARG A 221 10.80 -1.15 2.81
C ARG A 221 10.55 -0.57 4.19
N ASP A 222 9.71 -1.21 5.00
CA ASP A 222 9.47 -0.82 6.41
C ASP A 222 9.07 0.66 6.58
N ALA A 223 8.38 1.23 5.59
CA ALA A 223 7.91 2.61 5.57
C ALA A 223 6.42 2.69 5.93
N GLN A 224 6.07 3.60 6.84
CA GLN A 224 4.69 3.80 7.28
C GLN A 224 4.27 5.26 7.07
N ALA A 225 3.20 5.46 6.31
CA ALA A 225 2.63 6.79 6.05
C ALA A 225 1.14 6.81 6.40
N TRP A 226 0.72 7.78 7.21
CA TRP A 226 -0.67 7.94 7.66
C TRP A 226 -1.14 9.37 7.44
N ALA A 227 -2.22 9.57 6.69
CA ALA A 227 -2.75 10.89 6.33
C ALA A 227 -4.26 10.97 6.58
N GLY A 228 -4.67 11.80 7.53
CA GLY A 228 -6.07 11.95 7.92
C GLY A 228 -6.67 10.69 8.54
N GLY A 229 -7.68 10.88 9.36
CA GLY A 229 -8.41 9.80 10.00
C GLY A 229 -7.69 9.20 11.20
N GLY A 230 -8.01 7.95 11.51
CA GLY A 230 -7.35 7.17 12.55
C GLY A 230 -6.15 6.37 12.05
N THR A 231 -5.39 5.85 12.99
CA THR A 231 -4.34 4.85 12.74
C THR A 231 -4.86 3.50 13.22
N GLY A 232 -4.80 2.48 12.38
CA GLY A 232 -5.26 1.13 12.74
C GLY A 232 -4.44 0.50 13.88
N PRO A 233 -4.70 -0.77 14.25
CA PRO A 233 -3.95 -1.47 15.29
C PRO A 233 -2.45 -1.59 15.00
N GLU A 234 -2.02 -1.29 13.77
CA GLU A 234 -0.63 -1.27 13.34
C GLU A 234 0.20 -0.17 14.02
N VAL A 235 -0.43 0.88 14.56
CA VAL A 235 0.26 1.95 15.29
C VAL A 235 -0.03 1.82 16.80
N PRO A 236 0.99 1.59 17.65
CA PRO A 236 0.83 1.59 19.10
C PRO A 236 0.26 2.93 19.59
N ASN A 237 -0.77 2.88 20.45
CA ASN A 237 -1.56 4.05 20.90
C ASN A 237 -2.33 4.77 19.77
N GLY A 238 -2.61 4.07 18.67
CA GLY A 238 -3.50 4.57 17.64
C GLY A 238 -4.90 4.87 18.16
N GLY A 239 -5.56 5.84 17.53
CA GLY A 239 -6.92 6.26 17.84
C GLY A 239 -7.72 6.56 16.59
N ALA A 240 -9.02 6.78 16.77
CA ALA A 240 -9.89 7.24 15.69
C ALA A 240 -9.58 8.71 15.32
N GLY A 241 -9.86 9.07 14.08
CA GLY A 241 -9.87 10.46 13.64
C GLY A 241 -10.92 10.69 12.57
N SER A 242 -11.62 11.83 12.64
CA SER A 242 -12.76 12.12 11.76
C SER A 242 -12.69 13.52 11.17
N ASN A 243 -13.51 13.75 10.15
CA ASN A 243 -13.71 15.04 9.50
C ASN A 243 -12.40 15.71 9.05
N SER A 244 -11.36 14.93 8.74
CA SER A 244 -10.04 15.45 8.41
C SER A 244 -9.80 15.40 6.91
N SER A 245 -9.26 16.47 6.35
CA SER A 245 -9.20 16.69 4.91
C SER A 245 -7.86 17.21 4.38
N GLY A 246 -7.51 16.83 3.15
CA GLY A 246 -6.36 17.39 2.43
C GLY A 246 -4.99 17.09 3.03
N ASN A 247 -4.88 16.16 3.99
CA ASN A 247 -3.60 15.84 4.62
C ASN A 247 -2.71 15.00 3.70
N VAL A 248 -1.39 15.21 3.80
CA VAL A 248 -0.40 14.53 2.98
C VAL A 248 0.71 13.93 3.86
N ALA A 249 0.88 12.61 3.81
CA ALA A 249 1.96 11.90 4.48
C ALA A 249 2.82 11.13 3.46
N THR A 250 4.13 11.36 3.48
CA THR A 250 5.09 10.65 2.63
C THR A 250 6.23 10.07 3.44
N ALA A 251 6.36 8.75 3.47
CA ALA A 251 7.45 8.03 4.10
C ALA A 251 8.30 7.33 3.03
N THR A 252 9.60 7.62 2.99
CA THR A 252 10.56 6.95 2.11
C THR A 252 11.63 6.28 2.94
N ASN A 253 11.82 4.97 2.75
CA ASN A 253 12.86 4.21 3.43
C ASN A 253 13.57 3.24 2.49
N THR A 254 14.83 3.56 2.19
CA THR A 254 15.71 2.70 1.36
C THR A 254 16.84 2.08 2.17
N GLY A 255 16.96 2.42 3.46
CA GLY A 255 17.91 1.83 4.39
C GLY A 255 17.62 0.37 4.71
N SER A 256 18.62 -0.38 5.17
CA SER A 256 18.42 -1.72 5.76
C SER A 256 18.18 -1.60 7.27
N ASP A 257 17.40 -2.50 7.86
CA ASP A 257 17.19 -2.55 9.31
C ASP A 257 16.72 -1.20 9.90
N SER A 258 15.89 -0.46 9.18
CA SER A 258 15.45 0.89 9.54
C SER A 258 13.93 1.02 9.40
N SER A 259 13.31 1.93 10.14
CA SER A 259 11.87 2.19 10.07
C SER A 259 11.59 3.68 10.03
N VAL A 260 10.64 4.05 9.17
CA VAL A 260 10.18 5.43 8.99
C VAL A 260 8.68 5.49 9.22
N VAL A 261 8.25 6.31 10.17
CA VAL A 261 6.82 6.53 10.48
C VAL A 261 6.47 7.99 10.27
N VAL A 262 5.44 8.25 9.47
CA VAL A 262 4.98 9.59 9.12
C VAL A 262 3.48 9.71 9.34
N GLY A 263 3.04 10.79 9.99
CA GLY A 263 1.64 11.08 10.28
C GLY A 263 1.25 12.51 9.94
N ALA A 264 0.18 12.73 9.18
CA ALA A 264 -0.35 14.06 8.88
C ALA A 264 -1.84 14.11 9.18
N GLY A 265 -2.28 14.97 10.10
CA GLY A 265 -3.67 15.14 10.47
C GLY A 265 -4.33 13.88 11.04
N VAL A 266 -3.53 12.99 11.66
CA VAL A 266 -4.03 11.71 12.20
C VAL A 266 -4.44 11.85 13.66
N ILE A 267 -5.46 11.09 14.05
CA ILE A 267 -6.00 10.99 15.42
C ILE A 267 -6.61 12.33 15.89
N GLY A 268 -7.92 12.32 16.14
CA GLY A 268 -8.71 13.51 16.46
C GLY A 268 -9.50 14.07 15.27
N ASP A 269 -10.09 15.26 15.45
CA ASP A 269 -11.13 15.78 14.55
C ASP A 269 -10.73 17.09 13.84
N ASN A 270 -11.14 17.24 12.58
CA ASN A 270 -10.92 18.44 11.76
C ASN A 270 -9.44 18.85 11.65
N ASN A 271 -8.54 17.88 11.52
CA ASN A 271 -7.13 18.19 11.29
C ASN A 271 -6.89 18.24 9.79
N ASP A 272 -6.75 19.43 9.22
CA ASP A 272 -6.83 19.67 7.78
C ASP A 272 -5.52 20.18 7.18
N ASN A 273 -5.24 19.81 5.94
CA ASN A 273 -4.14 20.32 5.12
C ASN A 273 -2.74 20.22 5.77
N ASN A 274 -2.55 19.27 6.69
CA ASN A 274 -1.26 19.03 7.29
C ASN A 274 -0.38 18.22 6.35
N THR A 275 0.92 18.51 6.33
CA THR A 275 1.91 17.82 5.48
C THR A 275 3.04 17.28 6.33
N ALA A 276 3.29 15.97 6.24
CA ALA A 276 4.41 15.32 6.91
C ALA A 276 5.23 14.52 5.89
N THR A 277 6.55 14.72 5.85
CA THR A 277 7.44 14.03 4.92
C THR A 277 8.70 13.53 5.63
N ALA A 278 9.03 12.26 5.46
CA ALA A 278 10.28 11.69 5.97
C ALA A 278 11.01 10.86 4.90
N THR A 279 12.33 11.00 4.84
CA THR A 279 13.21 10.18 3.99
C THR A 279 14.35 9.59 4.81
N ASN A 280 14.56 8.28 4.73
CA ASN A 280 15.72 7.59 5.28
C ASN A 280 16.41 6.74 4.22
N THR A 281 17.73 6.91 4.07
CA THR A 281 18.54 6.11 3.15
C THR A 281 19.59 5.23 3.85
N GLY A 282 19.85 5.46 5.13
CA GLY A 282 20.87 4.73 5.89
C GLY A 282 20.32 3.60 6.73
N SER A 283 21.22 2.73 7.21
CA SER A 283 20.85 1.55 7.99
C SER A 283 20.57 1.89 9.46
N GLN A 284 19.88 0.98 10.17
CA GLN A 284 19.70 1.04 11.64
C GLN A 284 19.14 2.38 12.16
N ALA A 285 18.09 2.88 11.51
CA ALA A 285 17.48 4.19 11.77
C ALA A 285 16.01 4.09 12.19
N LEU A 286 15.59 4.97 13.13
CA LEU A 286 14.18 5.20 13.46
C LEU A 286 13.84 6.68 13.25
N LEU A 287 12.83 6.96 12.43
CA LEU A 287 12.34 8.31 12.14
C LEU A 287 10.85 8.42 12.48
N GLN A 288 10.48 9.54 13.09
CA GLN A 288 9.08 9.91 13.31
C GLN A 288 8.83 11.35 12.88
N VAL A 289 7.97 11.57 11.88
CA VAL A 289 7.63 12.92 11.42
C VAL A 289 6.12 13.09 11.45
N ILE A 290 5.63 14.05 12.22
CA ILE A 290 4.20 14.26 12.42
C ILE A 290 3.77 15.71 12.26
N ALA A 291 2.62 15.95 11.63
CA ALA A 291 2.04 17.28 11.48
C ALA A 291 0.53 17.24 11.77
N GLY A 292 0.04 18.13 12.64
CA GLY A 292 -1.38 18.23 13.00
C GLY A 292 -1.97 16.98 13.66
N THR A 293 -1.14 16.18 14.35
CA THR A 293 -1.57 14.89 14.90
C THR A 293 -2.00 15.00 16.35
N VAL A 294 -3.02 14.23 16.74
CA VAL A 294 -3.57 14.21 18.11
C VAL A 294 -4.06 15.58 18.56
N GLY A 295 -5.36 15.81 18.48
CA GLY A 295 -6.01 17.06 18.85
C GLY A 295 -7.13 17.42 17.88
N SER A 296 -7.59 18.66 17.91
CA SER A 296 -8.66 19.10 17.00
C SER A 296 -8.36 20.43 16.33
N ASN A 297 -8.86 20.59 15.10
CA ASN A 297 -8.76 21.84 14.34
C ASN A 297 -7.31 22.28 14.07
N ASN A 298 -6.38 21.34 13.86
CA ASN A 298 -5.01 21.67 13.48
C ASN A 298 -4.91 21.79 11.95
N PHE A 299 -4.50 22.96 11.46
CA PHE A 299 -4.55 23.32 10.05
C PHE A 299 -3.18 23.67 9.47
N GLY A 300 -2.87 23.18 8.27
CA GLY A 300 -1.74 23.72 7.47
C GLY A 300 -0.34 23.46 8.04
N ASN A 301 -0.20 22.60 9.05
CA ASN A 301 1.09 22.37 9.68
C ASN A 301 2.00 21.51 8.78
N THR A 302 3.29 21.80 8.76
CA THR A 302 4.29 21.13 7.93
C THR A 302 5.43 20.57 8.76
N ALA A 303 5.72 19.28 8.62
CA ALA A 303 6.84 18.62 9.26
C ALA A 303 7.70 17.86 8.25
N THR A 304 9.02 18.06 8.29
CA THR A 304 9.97 17.44 7.36
C THR A 304 11.15 16.80 8.10
N GLY A 305 11.46 15.54 7.80
CA GLY A 305 12.60 14.80 8.33
C GLY A 305 13.45 14.16 7.23
N THR A 306 14.78 14.28 7.28
CA THR A 306 15.69 13.54 6.39
C THR A 306 16.79 12.86 7.20
N ASN A 307 16.99 11.54 7.06
CA ASN A 307 18.00 10.76 7.77
C ASN A 307 18.90 9.91 6.82
N SER A 308 20.13 9.60 7.20
CA SER A 308 20.99 8.65 6.45
C SER A 308 21.87 7.73 7.31
N GLY A 309 21.50 7.48 8.59
CA GLY A 309 21.85 6.35 9.51
C GLY A 309 23.34 5.97 9.73
N ASN A 310 23.89 5.75 10.93
CA ASN A 310 23.52 4.85 12.06
C ASN A 310 23.39 5.56 13.46
N ASN A 311 22.63 4.92 14.38
CA ASN A 311 22.43 5.15 15.84
C ASN A 311 21.65 6.37 16.41
N THR A 312 20.70 6.88 15.61
CA THR A 312 19.28 7.27 15.92
C THR A 312 18.88 8.42 16.87
N LEU A 313 18.00 9.33 16.41
CA LEU A 313 16.50 9.28 16.41
C LEU A 313 16.00 10.62 15.83
N LEU A 314 15.39 10.68 14.64
CA LEU A 314 15.01 11.96 14.01
C LEU A 314 13.49 12.23 14.11
N GLN A 315 13.12 13.40 14.68
CA GLN A 315 11.77 13.83 14.99
C GLN A 315 11.47 15.19 14.34
N ALA A 316 10.36 15.35 13.63
CA ALA A 316 9.89 16.69 13.25
C ALA A 316 8.38 16.79 13.44
N PHE A 317 7.92 17.78 14.20
CA PHE A 317 6.57 17.91 14.73
C PHE A 317 6.01 19.31 14.45
N ALA A 318 4.84 19.46 13.83
CA ALA A 318 4.19 20.77 13.78
C ALA A 318 2.68 20.67 14.06
N GLY A 319 2.18 21.42 15.05
CA GLY A 319 0.78 21.50 15.48
C GLY A 319 0.23 20.24 16.13
N SER A 320 1.05 19.50 16.89
CA SER A 320 0.72 18.17 17.42
C SER A 320 0.40 18.19 18.93
N LEU A 321 -0.43 17.27 19.39
CA LEU A 321 -0.75 17.07 20.81
C LEU A 321 -1.39 18.32 21.46
N GLY A 322 -2.16 19.06 20.66
CA GLY A 322 -2.86 20.30 21.00
C GLY A 322 -3.91 20.63 19.95
N SER A 323 -4.70 21.69 20.16
CA SER A 323 -5.81 22.08 19.30
C SER A 323 -5.66 23.48 18.72
N GLY A 324 -6.18 23.69 17.50
CA GLY A 324 -6.17 25.01 16.87
C GLY A 324 -4.80 25.49 16.42
N ASN A 325 -3.84 24.58 16.22
CA ASN A 325 -2.51 24.94 15.75
C ASN A 325 -2.50 25.11 14.23
N THR A 326 -2.07 26.27 13.76
CA THR A 326 -2.17 26.69 12.36
C THR A 326 -0.80 27.05 11.79
N ASP A 327 -0.53 26.61 10.56
CA ASP A 327 0.61 27.03 9.72
C ASP A 327 1.99 26.93 10.40
N ASN A 328 2.16 25.98 11.32
CA ASN A 328 3.45 25.73 11.97
C ASN A 328 4.36 24.88 11.08
N THR A 329 5.66 25.13 11.12
CA THR A 329 6.68 24.43 10.34
C THR A 329 7.78 23.88 11.23
N ALA A 330 8.13 22.61 11.03
CA ALA A 330 9.26 21.96 11.70
C ALA A 330 10.12 21.16 10.72
N THR A 331 11.42 21.42 10.71
CA THR A 331 12.39 20.75 9.83
C THR A 331 13.51 20.11 10.62
N ALA A 332 13.79 18.83 10.39
CA ALA A 332 14.87 18.10 11.05
C ALA A 332 15.71 17.30 10.04
N THR A 333 17.04 17.35 10.12
CA THR A 333 17.95 16.68 9.17
C THR A 333 19.10 15.94 9.87
N ASN A 334 19.41 14.69 9.47
CA ASN A 334 20.56 13.93 9.98
C ASN A 334 21.24 13.00 8.94
N SER A 335 22.56 13.05 8.82
CA SER A 335 23.37 12.11 8.03
C SER A 335 24.72 11.86 8.70
N VAL A 336 24.65 11.59 10.02
CA VAL A 336 25.64 10.98 10.95
C VAL A 336 26.88 11.80 11.38
N ASP A 337 27.46 11.66 12.59
CA ASP A 337 27.45 10.53 13.57
C ASP A 337 27.04 10.89 15.03
N GLY A 338 26.16 10.05 15.63
CA GLY A 338 25.97 9.90 17.08
C GLY A 338 24.52 9.74 17.55
N GLY A 339 23.59 10.45 16.92
CA GLY A 339 22.14 10.23 16.98
C GLY A 339 21.35 10.98 18.05
N THR A 340 20.40 11.80 17.58
CA THR A 340 19.08 12.22 18.09
C THR A 340 18.88 13.63 17.54
N THR A 341 17.80 13.90 16.82
CA THR A 341 17.58 15.21 16.19
C THR A 341 16.08 15.51 16.18
N ALA A 342 15.67 16.69 16.63
CA ALA A 342 14.27 17.00 16.91
C ALA A 342 13.89 18.44 16.52
N ALA A 343 12.77 18.64 15.82
CA ALA A 343 12.19 19.96 15.60
C ALA A 343 10.70 19.95 15.93
N GLY A 344 10.19 20.95 16.66
CA GLY A 344 8.79 21.04 17.10
C GLY A 344 8.19 22.45 17.01
N ALA A 345 7.01 22.62 16.43
CA ALA A 345 6.29 23.89 16.44
C ALA A 345 4.81 23.72 16.83
N GLY A 346 4.32 24.44 17.85
CA GLY A 346 2.95 24.35 18.37
C GLY A 346 2.62 23.02 19.08
N ILE A 347 3.63 22.37 19.66
CA ILE A 347 3.48 21.06 20.30
C ILE A 347 3.05 21.17 21.77
N PHE A 348 2.15 20.30 22.22
CA PHE A 348 1.62 20.29 23.59
C PHE A 348 0.94 21.60 24.02
N SER A 349 0.53 22.41 23.05
CA SER A 349 -0.09 23.71 23.27
C SER A 349 -1.18 23.96 22.25
N ASP A 350 -2.11 24.86 22.60
CA ASP A 350 -3.24 25.23 21.76
C ASP A 350 -3.01 26.58 21.09
N GLY A 351 -3.63 26.80 19.92
CA GLY A 351 -3.72 28.11 19.28
C GLY A 351 -2.40 28.69 18.78
N ASN A 352 -1.44 27.84 18.41
CA ASN A 352 -0.13 28.28 17.94
C ASN A 352 -0.16 28.52 16.44
N ASP A 353 0.31 29.70 16.02
CA ASP A 353 0.18 30.17 14.65
C ASP A 353 1.52 30.63 14.08
N GLY A 354 1.93 30.04 12.96
CA GLY A 354 3.04 30.52 12.15
C GLY A 354 4.45 30.34 12.73
N TYR A 355 4.66 29.41 13.68
CA TYR A 355 6.01 29.12 14.17
C TYR A 355 6.82 28.34 13.13
N ASP A 356 8.12 28.64 13.03
CA ASP A 356 9.04 28.00 12.09
C ASP A 356 10.33 27.60 12.81
N VAL A 357 10.58 26.30 12.94
CA VAL A 357 11.74 25.76 13.64
C VAL A 357 12.52 24.77 12.78
N ALA A 358 13.84 24.76 12.96
CA ALA A 358 14.74 23.83 12.30
C ALA A 358 15.77 23.27 13.29
N ALA A 359 16.12 21.99 13.13
CA ALA A 359 17.17 21.32 13.88
C ALA A 359 18.11 20.52 12.97
N THR A 360 19.40 20.60 13.26
CA THR A 360 20.47 19.83 12.62
C THR A 360 21.03 18.76 13.56
N ASP A 361 22.05 18.02 13.13
CA ASP A 361 22.57 16.87 13.90
C ASP A 361 22.95 17.26 15.35
N GLY A 362 22.44 16.48 16.30
CA GLY A 362 22.60 16.72 17.74
C GLY A 362 21.75 17.86 18.35
N GLU A 363 20.89 18.53 17.59
CA GLU A 363 20.07 19.66 18.08
C GLU A 363 18.62 19.27 18.43
N THR A 364 18.05 20.02 19.39
CA THR A 364 16.63 20.00 19.76
C THR A 364 16.11 21.43 19.82
N VAL A 365 15.09 21.74 19.02
CA VAL A 365 14.42 23.06 19.01
C VAL A 365 12.90 22.88 19.14
N VAL A 366 12.28 23.59 20.08
CA VAL A 366 10.83 23.54 20.35
C VAL A 366 10.28 24.95 20.56
N GLU A 367 9.28 25.34 19.78
CA GLU A 367 8.47 26.54 20.01
C GLU A 367 6.96 26.25 20.02
N PRO A 368 6.15 26.98 20.80
CA PRO A 368 6.58 27.91 21.86
C PRO A 368 7.27 27.16 23.04
N PRO A 369 8.15 27.81 23.81
CA PRO A 369 8.64 27.23 25.05
C PRO A 369 7.45 27.02 26.00
N GLY A 370 7.28 25.80 26.53
CA GLY A 370 6.11 25.41 27.32
C GLY A 370 5.77 26.39 28.46
N VAL A 371 4.49 26.67 28.63
CA VAL A 371 3.91 27.41 29.77
C VAL A 371 3.63 26.49 30.96
#